data_AF-A0A933DZ68-F1
#
_entry.id   AF-A0A933DZ68-F1
#
_cell.length_a   1.000
_cell.length_b   1.000
_cell.length_c   1.000
_cell.angle_alpha   90.00
_cell.angle_beta   90.00
_cell.angle_gamma   90.00
#
_symmetry.space_group_name_H-M   'P 1'
#
loop_
_entity.id
_entity.type
_entity.pdbx_description
1 polymer ?
#
loop_
_entity_poly.entity_id
_entity_poly.type
_entity_poly.pdbx_seq_one_letter_code
_entity_poly.pdbx_strand_id
1 'polypeptide(L)'
;MTRPPFAEFSSPAIRALIDWTTANAVWSERLRAVLSEHLLPAAEKAGLDPEAAFEELGEFTGEVFGTALEDLCTRRHADPPANLVNDFLKKRGYRLPPLAKVYLEAMRDSAPGIYEVVTVQPGRGVTVRDLLLEGEPIEVIEVSGSRQLVQWDRLAARIVSYGGKCVFTGAVLPLRSEKGKALLGTLRELLHESAGKAGLSLTQEEFRHGVSGMLRDVAPMIGAARAAEILASRRRSLPQLVNRDGDPIEFVEARYALAAKNRNEVAARLDAQPDLHRVGTRPAKWDWLGKMADKFPGAATLGEGLALDSHLDGDPGQTVLASVTLSGRQVTLSVNSRRRLEKARTFLEPLLAGLLGEPEIEVKSVTEALAEASEQPAAPQRVVPKRVEQEVTRRFLDTHYRKWLDDKIPALGGKTPREAAREFGGREQLVALLKDLENLEARRAKDSGVGYDARWLWRELGIEHLRR
;
A
#
# COMPACT_ATOMS: atom_id res chain seq x y z
N MET A 1 28.75 28.68 10.28
CA MET A 1 29.06 27.24 10.18
C MET A 1 27.78 26.49 9.87
N THR A 2 27.63 25.99 8.64
CA THR A 2 26.56 25.06 8.28
C THR A 2 26.77 23.76 9.07
N ARG A 3 25.80 23.36 9.90
CA ARG A 3 25.89 22.10 10.65
C ARG A 3 25.95 20.93 9.67
N PRO A 4 26.73 19.87 9.97
CA PRO A 4 26.80 18.69 9.11
C PRO A 4 25.40 18.08 8.92
N PRO A 5 25.06 17.58 7.72
CA PRO A 5 23.85 16.78 7.49
C PRO A 5 23.67 15.73 8.58
N PHE A 6 22.44 15.56 9.07
CA PHE A 6 22.11 14.66 10.19
C PHE A 6 22.78 13.28 10.09
N ALA A 7 22.74 12.67 8.90
CA ALA A 7 23.30 11.34 8.63
C ALA A 7 24.83 11.27 8.83
N GLU A 8 25.58 12.35 8.62
CA GLU A 8 27.05 12.33 8.70
C GLU A 8 27.55 12.01 10.11
N PHE A 9 26.81 12.39 11.15
CA PHE A 9 27.18 12.10 12.54
C PHE A 9 26.31 11.01 13.18
N SER A 10 25.03 10.89 12.79
CA SER A 10 24.13 9.91 13.42
C SER A 10 24.41 8.48 12.94
N SER A 11 24.67 8.27 11.64
CA SER A 11 24.89 6.93 11.10
C SER A 11 26.14 6.24 11.66
N PRO A 12 27.32 6.90 11.76
CA PRO A 12 28.50 6.29 12.39
C PRO A 12 28.28 6.02 13.88
N ALA A 13 27.56 6.90 14.59
CA ALA A 13 27.28 6.74 16.01
C ALA A 13 26.36 5.54 16.29
N ILE A 14 25.31 5.37 15.47
CA ILE A 14 24.41 4.20 15.56
C ILE A 14 25.15 2.92 15.20
N ARG A 15 26.00 2.93 14.17
CA ARG A 15 26.83 1.76 13.85
C ARG A 15 27.73 1.37 15.03
N ALA A 16 28.43 2.34 15.62
CA ALA A 16 29.28 2.08 16.78
C ALA A 16 28.48 1.58 18.01
N LEU A 17 27.24 2.05 18.18
CA LEU A 17 26.33 1.55 19.21
C LEU A 17 25.92 0.10 18.94
N ILE A 18 25.56 -0.24 17.70
CA ILE A 18 25.21 -1.60 17.28
C ILE A 18 26.40 -2.53 17.53
N ASP A 19 27.60 -2.17 17.05
CA ASP A 19 28.82 -2.96 17.23
C ASP A 19 29.13 -3.21 18.72
N TRP A 20 28.92 -2.19 19.56
CA TRP A 20 29.07 -2.33 21.01
C TRP A 20 28.02 -3.26 21.62
N THR A 21 26.76 -3.12 21.19
CA THR A 21 25.63 -3.91 21.69
C THR A 21 25.80 -5.38 21.35
N THR A 22 26.23 -5.70 20.13
CA THR A 22 26.40 -7.09 19.67
C THR A 22 27.65 -7.74 20.24
N ALA A 23 28.74 -7.00 20.43
CA ALA A 23 29.99 -7.52 21.01
C ALA A 23 29.98 -7.67 22.55
N ASN A 24 29.07 -6.97 23.25
CA ASN A 24 28.95 -7.06 24.69
C ASN A 24 27.91 -8.13 25.08
N ALA A 25 28.32 -9.16 25.83
CA ALA A 25 27.46 -10.29 26.18
C ALA A 25 26.15 -9.88 26.86
N VAL A 26 26.22 -8.96 27.83
CA VAL A 26 25.04 -8.48 28.59
C VAL A 26 24.07 -7.73 27.67
N TRP A 27 24.59 -6.83 26.83
CA TRP A 27 23.75 -6.06 25.91
C TRP A 27 23.20 -6.90 24.76
N SER A 28 23.98 -7.87 24.28
CA SER A 28 23.57 -8.83 23.25
C SER A 28 22.42 -9.70 23.76
N GLU A 29 22.49 -10.21 25.00
CA GLU A 29 21.41 -10.97 25.63
C GLU A 29 20.15 -10.11 25.81
N ARG A 30 20.29 -8.89 26.34
CA ARG A 30 19.16 -7.96 26.51
C ARG A 30 18.53 -7.59 25.18
N LEU A 31 19.32 -7.35 24.14
CA LEU A 31 18.82 -7.09 22.78
C LEU A 31 18.00 -8.27 22.25
N ARG A 32 18.46 -9.51 22.46
CA ARG A 32 17.68 -10.71 22.08
C ARG A 32 16.35 -10.78 22.84
N ALA A 33 16.35 -10.48 24.13
CA ALA A 33 15.11 -10.43 24.92
C ALA A 33 14.12 -9.38 24.38
N VAL A 34 14.60 -8.15 24.10
CA VAL A 34 13.77 -7.10 23.50
C VAL A 34 13.28 -7.50 22.12
N LEU A 35 14.14 -8.09 21.27
CA LEU A 35 13.73 -8.59 19.96
C LEU A 35 12.60 -9.61 20.08
N SER A 36 12.68 -10.56 21.01
CA SER A 36 11.64 -11.56 21.25
C SER A 36 10.30 -10.90 21.61
N GLU A 37 10.29 -9.88 22.46
CA GLU A 37 9.04 -9.15 22.81
C GLU A 37 8.38 -8.49 21.58
N HIS A 38 9.18 -8.01 20.62
CA HIS A 38 8.69 -7.40 19.38
C HIS A 38 8.28 -8.43 18.32
N LEU A 39 8.74 -9.68 18.43
CA LEU A 39 8.63 -10.68 17.36
C LEU A 39 7.66 -11.82 17.68
N LEU A 40 7.74 -12.36 18.89
CA LEU A 40 6.99 -13.55 19.28
C LEU A 40 5.47 -13.40 19.11
N PRO A 41 4.83 -12.26 19.44
CA PRO A 41 3.39 -12.11 19.22
C PRO A 41 2.98 -12.24 17.75
N ALA A 42 3.85 -11.80 16.83
CA ALA A 42 3.60 -11.94 15.39
C ALA A 42 3.86 -13.37 14.90
N ALA A 43 4.89 -14.03 15.44
CA ALA A 43 5.23 -15.43 15.14
C ALA A 43 4.10 -16.38 15.57
N GLU A 44 3.61 -16.24 16.81
CA GLU A 44 2.50 -17.02 17.36
C GLU A 44 1.26 -16.88 16.48
N LYS A 45 0.89 -15.64 16.11
CA LYS A 45 -0.24 -15.37 15.23
C LYS A 45 -0.06 -15.95 13.82
N ALA A 46 1.17 -16.12 13.37
CA ALA A 46 1.51 -16.72 12.09
C ALA A 46 1.65 -18.26 12.16
N GLY A 47 1.49 -18.86 13.35
CA GLY A 47 1.71 -20.29 13.57
C GLY A 47 3.16 -20.72 13.37
N LEU A 48 4.10 -19.82 13.64
CA LEU A 48 5.53 -20.05 13.54
C LEU A 48 6.14 -20.32 14.92
N ASP A 49 7.10 -21.23 14.98
CA ASP A 49 8.03 -21.24 16.10
C ASP A 49 8.93 -19.98 16.06
N PRO A 50 9.56 -19.61 17.19
CA PRO A 50 10.41 -18.44 17.27
C PRO A 50 11.55 -18.43 16.25
N GLU A 51 12.26 -19.54 16.09
CA GLU A 51 13.48 -19.63 15.27
C GLU A 51 13.14 -19.40 13.79
N ALA A 52 12.09 -20.03 13.28
CA ALA A 52 11.58 -19.83 11.93
C ALA A 52 11.14 -18.37 11.68
N ALA A 53 10.54 -17.71 12.68
CA ALA A 53 10.16 -16.30 12.56
C ALA A 53 11.38 -15.37 12.49
N PHE A 54 12.43 -15.66 13.27
CA PHE A 54 13.70 -14.92 13.19
C PHE A 54 14.37 -15.08 11.82
N GLU A 55 14.39 -16.30 11.28
CA GLU A 55 14.93 -16.59 9.94
C GLU A 55 14.12 -15.85 8.85
N GLU A 56 12.79 -15.92 8.90
CA GLU A 56 11.91 -15.24 7.93
C GLU A 56 12.02 -13.71 7.99
N LEU A 57 12.37 -13.11 9.13
CA LEU A 57 12.46 -11.65 9.24
C LEU A 57 13.86 -11.10 8.95
N GLY A 58 14.87 -11.98 8.90
CA GLY A 58 16.27 -11.63 8.75
C GLY A 58 16.87 -11.29 10.11
N GLU A 59 17.65 -12.21 10.69
CA GLU A 59 18.31 -12.01 11.98
C GLU A 59 19.10 -10.69 12.01
N PHE A 60 18.87 -9.88 13.05
CA PHE A 60 19.60 -8.63 13.32
C PHE A 60 19.63 -7.61 12.17
N THR A 61 18.72 -7.71 11.20
CA THR A 61 18.64 -6.81 10.06
C THR A 61 17.19 -6.36 9.82
N GLY A 62 17.02 -5.17 9.26
CA GLY A 62 15.70 -4.65 8.90
C GLY A 62 14.97 -3.87 9.99
N GLU A 63 13.71 -3.54 9.69
CA GLU A 63 12.92 -2.54 10.41
C GLU A 63 12.52 -2.96 11.83
N VAL A 64 12.28 -4.25 12.06
CA VAL A 64 11.94 -4.78 13.39
C VAL A 64 13.16 -4.73 14.31
N PHE A 65 14.34 -5.07 13.79
CA PHE A 65 15.59 -4.92 14.54
C PHE A 65 15.83 -3.46 14.96
N GLY A 66 15.67 -2.52 14.02
CA GLY A 66 15.81 -1.08 14.34
C GLY A 66 14.84 -0.64 15.44
N THR A 67 13.60 -1.11 15.40
CA THR A 67 12.57 -0.77 16.39
C THR A 67 12.91 -1.32 17.78
N ALA A 68 13.38 -2.57 17.85
CA ALA A 68 13.82 -3.21 19.10
C ALA A 68 15.10 -2.58 19.67
N LEU A 69 16.06 -2.22 18.82
CA LEU A 69 17.27 -1.52 19.25
C LEU A 69 16.94 -0.16 19.87
N GLU A 70 16.07 0.61 19.24
CA GLU A 70 15.63 1.90 19.78
C GLU A 70 14.84 1.76 21.08
N ASP A 71 14.02 0.71 21.22
CA ASP A 71 13.37 0.38 22.49
C ASP A 71 14.43 0.11 23.58
N LEU A 72 15.39 -0.78 23.31
CA LEU A 72 16.50 -1.06 24.23
C LEU A 72 17.29 0.20 24.64
N CYS A 73 17.48 1.15 23.72
CA CYS A 73 18.14 2.43 24.03
C CYS A 73 17.42 3.23 25.11
N THR A 74 16.10 3.05 25.24
CA THR A 74 15.27 3.78 26.20
C THR A 74 15.03 3.02 27.53
N ARG A 75 15.16 1.69 27.53
CA ARG A 75 14.93 0.87 28.74
C ARG A 75 15.89 1.19 29.87
N ARG A 76 15.39 1.09 31.11
CA ARG A 76 16.18 1.21 32.35
C ARG A 76 16.08 -0.12 33.10
N HIS A 77 17.21 -0.77 33.29
CA HIS A 77 17.32 -2.04 34.01
C HIS A 77 17.72 -1.80 35.46
N ALA A 78 17.20 -2.63 36.37
CA ALA A 78 17.59 -2.60 37.78
C ALA A 78 19.06 -2.98 37.95
N ASP A 79 19.52 -4.01 37.23
CA ASP A 79 20.91 -4.48 37.32
C ASP A 79 21.86 -3.69 36.41
N PRO A 80 23.06 -3.33 36.91
CA PRO A 80 24.09 -2.71 36.09
C PRO A 80 24.53 -3.59 34.91
N PRO A 81 24.86 -2.99 33.75
CA PRO A 81 24.70 -1.57 33.43
C PRO A 81 23.23 -1.19 33.23
N ALA A 82 22.77 -0.06 33.81
CA ALA A 82 21.34 0.24 33.88
C ALA A 82 20.69 0.67 32.54
N ASN A 83 21.46 1.22 31.58
CA ASN A 83 20.94 1.66 30.28
C ASN A 83 22.02 1.60 29.20
N LEU A 84 21.64 1.14 28.00
CA LEU A 84 22.55 0.89 26.88
C LEU A 84 23.31 2.14 26.46
N VAL A 85 22.58 3.24 26.24
CA VAL A 85 23.18 4.50 25.78
C VAL A 85 24.12 5.06 26.83
N ASN A 86 23.73 5.08 28.10
CA ASN A 86 24.57 5.59 29.18
C ASN A 86 25.89 4.79 29.31
N ASP A 87 25.80 3.46 29.26
CA ASP A 87 26.98 2.59 29.33
C ASP A 87 27.90 2.77 28.11
N PHE A 88 27.32 2.80 26.91
CA PHE A 88 28.04 3.05 25.68
C PHE A 88 28.74 4.41 25.68
N LEU A 89 28.04 5.49 26.03
CA LEU A 89 28.62 6.84 26.09
C LEU A 89 29.72 6.94 27.16
N LYS A 90 29.55 6.28 28.32
CA LYS A 90 30.57 6.22 29.37
C LYS A 90 31.86 5.53 28.88
N LYS A 91 31.75 4.45 28.10
CA LYS A 91 32.90 3.62 27.68
C LYS A 91 33.51 4.04 26.34
N ARG A 92 32.70 4.56 25.41
CA ARG A 92 33.07 4.83 24.01
C ARG A 92 32.76 6.25 23.54
N GLY A 93 32.03 7.04 24.34
CA GLY A 93 31.60 8.37 23.95
C GLY A 93 32.76 9.32 23.62
N TYR A 94 33.95 9.15 24.19
CA TYR A 94 35.12 9.98 23.85
C TYR A 94 35.52 9.93 22.36
N ARG A 95 35.11 8.88 21.62
CA ARG A 95 35.35 8.72 20.18
C ARG A 95 34.27 9.38 19.30
N LEU A 96 33.20 9.91 19.90
CA LEU A 96 32.07 10.46 19.18
C LEU A 96 32.09 11.99 19.13
N PRO A 97 31.72 12.60 18.00
CA PRO A 97 31.47 14.05 17.92
C PRO A 97 30.39 14.49 18.93
N PRO A 98 30.41 15.75 19.42
CA PRO A 98 29.42 16.25 20.38
C PRO A 98 27.96 16.06 19.94
N LEU A 99 27.64 16.34 18.66
CA LEU A 99 26.28 16.18 18.12
C LEU A 99 25.81 14.72 18.11
N ALA A 100 26.72 13.76 17.94
CA ALA A 100 26.39 12.34 18.03
C ALA A 100 26.02 11.93 19.46
N LYS A 101 26.69 12.48 20.48
CA LYS A 101 26.34 12.25 21.89
C LYS A 101 24.95 12.78 22.21
N VAL A 102 24.69 14.04 21.82
CA VAL A 102 23.38 14.69 22.00
C VAL A 102 22.27 13.88 21.33
N TYR A 103 22.51 13.37 20.13
CA TYR A 103 21.55 12.52 19.44
C TYR A 103 21.27 11.21 20.17
N LEU A 104 22.30 10.51 20.67
CA LEU A 104 22.13 9.28 21.43
C LEU A 104 21.40 9.53 22.76
N GLU A 105 21.70 10.63 23.45
CA GLU A 105 20.98 11.07 24.65
C GLU A 105 19.51 11.38 24.34
N ALA A 106 19.24 12.09 23.24
CA ALA A 106 17.87 12.34 22.80
C ALA A 106 17.13 11.04 22.44
N MET A 107 17.80 10.06 21.81
CA MET A 107 17.24 8.73 21.56
C MET A 107 16.91 8.01 22.88
N ARG A 108 17.82 8.02 23.85
CA ARG A 108 17.64 7.42 25.19
C ARG A 108 16.39 7.92 25.91
N ASP A 109 16.05 9.19 25.73
CA ASP A 109 14.97 9.86 26.45
C ASP A 109 13.66 9.95 25.64
N SER A 110 13.70 9.53 24.37
CA SER A 110 12.53 9.51 23.49
C SER A 110 11.50 8.43 23.85
N ALA A 111 10.33 8.53 23.22
CA ALA A 111 9.27 7.53 23.24
C ALA A 111 8.68 7.39 21.82
N PRO A 112 8.15 6.22 21.44
CA PRO A 112 7.51 6.06 20.13
C PRO A 112 6.19 6.82 20.07
N GLY A 113 5.85 7.29 18.86
CA GLY A 113 4.57 7.92 18.55
C GLY A 113 3.99 7.39 17.24
N ILE A 114 2.72 7.70 16.99
CA ILE A 114 2.08 7.50 15.68
C ILE A 114 1.80 8.86 15.08
N TYR A 115 2.25 9.04 13.84
CA TYR A 115 2.19 10.31 13.15
C TYR A 115 1.47 10.20 11.80
N GLU A 116 0.72 11.23 11.43
CA GLU A 116 0.14 11.40 10.10
C GLU A 116 0.91 12.47 9.33
N VAL A 117 1.31 12.17 8.09
CA VAL A 117 2.01 13.09 7.20
C VAL A 117 1.02 14.12 6.66
N VAL A 118 1.23 15.39 7.03
CA VAL A 118 0.38 16.51 6.60
C VAL A 118 0.90 17.11 5.30
N THR A 119 2.21 17.33 5.20
CA THR A 119 2.86 17.85 3.98
C THR A 119 4.20 17.19 3.74
N VAL A 120 4.57 17.06 2.46
CA VAL A 120 5.84 16.45 2.03
C VAL A 120 6.63 17.45 1.19
N GLN A 121 7.91 17.63 1.52
CA GLN A 121 8.87 18.35 0.70
C GLN A 121 9.94 17.35 0.22
N PRO A 122 9.79 16.77 -0.99
CA PRO A 122 10.66 15.69 -1.45
C PRO A 122 12.15 16.05 -1.40
N GLY A 123 12.95 15.21 -0.74
CA GLY A 123 14.40 15.42 -0.58
C GLY A 123 14.78 16.41 0.53
N ARG A 124 13.82 16.90 1.32
CA ARG A 124 14.06 17.84 2.43
C ARG A 124 13.47 17.36 3.75
N GLY A 125 12.18 17.05 3.77
CA GLY A 125 11.49 16.70 5.01
C GLY A 125 9.99 16.56 4.85
N VAL A 126 9.34 16.34 5.98
CA VAL A 126 7.89 16.20 6.11
C VAL A 126 7.39 17.00 7.30
N THR A 127 6.13 17.40 7.25
CA THR A 127 5.42 17.91 8.41
C THR A 127 4.44 16.84 8.86
N VAL A 128 4.46 16.48 10.13
CA VAL A 128 3.64 15.40 10.66
C VAL A 128 2.82 15.84 11.87
N ARG A 129 1.63 15.26 12.05
CA ARG A 129 0.81 15.45 13.25
C ARG A 129 0.87 14.21 14.13
N ASP A 130 1.02 14.41 15.43
CA ASP A 130 0.89 13.35 16.43
C ASP A 130 -0.58 12.91 16.56
N LEU A 131 -0.84 11.64 16.27
CA LEU A 131 -2.18 11.03 16.36
C LEU A 131 -2.50 10.48 17.74
N LEU A 132 -1.53 10.37 18.65
CA LEU A 132 -1.70 9.82 20.00
C LEU A 132 -1.93 10.91 21.04
N LEU A 133 -1.10 11.95 21.03
CA LEU A 133 -1.16 13.00 22.05
C LEU A 133 -1.90 14.25 21.60
N GLU A 134 -2.19 14.36 20.30
CA GLU A 134 -2.81 15.53 19.66
C GLU A 134 -1.97 16.82 19.85
N GLY A 135 -1.65 17.53 18.78
CA GLY A 135 -0.84 18.74 18.92
C GLY A 135 -0.53 19.43 17.61
N GLU A 136 0.22 20.51 17.72
CA GLU A 136 0.67 21.26 16.55
C GLU A 136 1.55 20.38 15.65
N PRO A 137 1.44 20.53 14.32
CA PRO A 137 2.27 19.77 13.40
C PRO A 137 3.77 20.03 13.62
N ILE A 138 4.55 18.96 13.53
CA ILE A 138 5.99 18.95 13.76
C ILE A 138 6.71 18.92 12.41
N GLU A 139 7.60 19.87 12.16
CA GLU A 139 8.50 19.81 11.01
C GLU A 139 9.65 18.85 11.28
N VAL A 140 9.77 17.81 10.46
CA VAL A 140 10.77 16.75 10.59
C VAL A 140 11.67 16.74 9.36
N ILE A 141 12.97 16.86 9.59
CA ILE A 141 13.97 16.69 8.53
C ILE A 141 14.03 15.21 8.19
N GLU A 142 13.75 14.90 6.93
CA GLU A 142 13.78 13.54 6.41
C GLU A 142 14.05 13.59 4.90
N VAL A 143 15.26 13.21 4.48
CA VAL A 143 15.72 13.41 3.10
C VAL A 143 15.31 12.25 2.20
N SER A 144 15.49 11.02 2.66
CA SER A 144 15.21 9.84 1.84
C SER A 144 13.72 9.50 1.90
N GLY A 145 13.17 9.42 3.11
CA GLY A 145 11.77 9.10 3.36
C GLY A 145 10.82 10.08 2.69
N SER A 146 11.11 11.39 2.66
CA SER A 146 10.26 12.39 2.00
C SER A 146 10.15 12.19 0.48
N ARG A 147 11.06 11.44 -0.15
CA ARG A 147 10.92 11.05 -1.57
C ARG A 147 9.91 9.93 -1.76
N GLN A 148 9.62 9.15 -0.72
CA GLN A 148 8.71 8.00 -0.76
C GLN A 148 7.37 8.25 -0.09
N LEU A 149 7.33 9.05 0.97
CA LEU A 149 6.10 9.44 1.66
C LEU A 149 5.18 10.27 0.75
N VAL A 150 3.89 10.19 1.03
CA VAL A 150 2.84 11.03 0.42
C VAL A 150 1.95 11.58 1.54
N GLN A 151 1.13 12.56 1.19
CA GLN A 151 0.19 13.15 2.13
C GLN A 151 -0.77 12.10 2.70
N TRP A 152 -1.08 12.22 3.99
CA TRP A 152 -1.90 11.32 4.82
C TRP A 152 -1.33 9.95 5.11
N ASP A 153 -0.05 9.70 4.77
CA ASP A 153 0.63 8.51 5.26
C ASP A 153 0.63 8.49 6.79
N ARG A 154 0.34 7.33 7.37
CA ARG A 154 0.50 7.10 8.81
C ARG A 154 1.75 6.27 9.05
N LEU A 155 2.52 6.65 10.06
CA LEU A 155 3.76 5.97 10.43
C LEU A 155 3.95 5.95 11.94
N ALA A 156 4.51 4.87 12.46
CA ALA A 156 5.08 4.84 13.80
C ALA A 156 6.57 5.19 13.72
N ALA A 157 7.03 6.09 14.56
CA ALA A 157 8.42 6.50 14.63
C ALA A 157 8.75 7.10 15.99
N ARG A 158 10.02 7.41 16.24
CA ARG A 158 10.41 8.35 17.30
C ARG A 158 10.91 9.64 16.65
N ILE A 159 10.52 10.78 17.23
CA ILE A 159 11.02 12.08 16.82
C ILE A 159 11.94 12.60 17.92
N VAL A 160 13.15 13.01 17.54
CA VAL A 160 14.11 13.63 18.46
C VAL A 160 14.52 15.01 17.96
N SER A 161 14.76 15.93 18.90
CA SER A 161 15.28 17.26 18.61
C SER A 161 16.80 17.27 18.73
N TYR A 162 17.50 17.79 17.72
CA TYR A 162 18.92 18.12 17.82
C TYR A 162 19.15 19.54 17.30
N GLY A 163 19.72 20.40 18.15
CA GLY A 163 19.99 21.79 17.81
C GLY A 163 18.78 22.58 17.33
N GLY A 164 17.59 22.32 17.87
CA GLY A 164 16.35 23.03 17.52
C GLY A 164 15.69 22.55 16.22
N LYS A 165 16.10 21.40 15.68
CA LYS A 165 15.49 20.74 14.52
C LYS A 165 15.04 19.34 14.92
N CYS A 166 13.90 18.91 14.40
CA CYS A 166 13.39 17.56 14.63
C CYS A 166 13.78 16.63 13.47
N VAL A 167 14.03 15.36 13.80
CA VAL A 167 14.30 14.26 12.85
C VAL A 167 13.61 13.01 13.35
N PHE A 168 13.30 12.10 12.43
CA PHE A 168 13.03 10.73 12.80
C PHE A 168 14.32 10.05 13.28
N THR A 169 14.19 9.12 14.21
CA THR A 169 15.24 8.13 14.48
C THR A 169 15.28 7.09 13.35
N GLY A 170 16.06 6.02 13.52
CA GLY A 170 16.30 5.05 12.46
C GLY A 170 15.07 4.22 12.07
N ALA A 171 14.19 3.89 13.02
CA ALA A 171 12.99 3.10 12.78
C ALA A 171 11.79 3.99 12.43
N VAL A 172 11.40 3.96 11.15
CA VAL A 172 10.17 4.60 10.64
C VAL A 172 9.31 3.52 10.01
N LEU A 173 8.19 3.21 10.63
CA LEU A 173 7.34 2.08 10.28
C LEU A 173 6.03 2.56 9.65
N PRO A 174 5.80 2.34 8.34
CA PRO A 174 4.54 2.70 7.71
C PRO A 174 3.38 1.88 8.30
N LEU A 175 2.29 2.54 8.71
CA LEU A 175 1.07 1.92 9.21
C LEU A 175 -0.02 1.93 8.14
N ARG A 176 0.25 1.23 7.03
CA ARG A 176 -0.62 1.26 5.83
C ARG A 176 -1.74 0.22 5.87
N SER A 177 -1.56 -0.85 6.65
CA SER A 177 -2.55 -1.93 6.70
C SER A 177 -3.69 -1.63 7.67
N GLU A 178 -4.80 -2.36 7.53
CA GLU A 178 -5.88 -2.37 8.52
C GLU A 178 -5.39 -2.76 9.92
N LYS A 179 -4.34 -3.59 10.01
CA LYS A 179 -3.69 -3.91 11.30
C LYS A 179 -3.00 -2.68 11.89
N GLY A 180 -2.34 -1.87 11.06
CA GLY A 180 -1.74 -0.60 11.47
C GLY A 180 -2.79 0.42 11.94
N LYS A 181 -3.95 0.47 11.28
CA LYS A 181 -5.10 1.28 11.72
C LYS A 181 -5.65 0.79 13.08
N ALA A 182 -5.77 -0.52 13.26
CA ALA A 182 -6.23 -1.10 14.53
C ALA A 182 -5.26 -0.79 15.69
N LEU A 183 -3.95 -0.85 15.46
CA LEU A 183 -2.94 -0.47 16.45
C LEU A 183 -3.15 0.95 16.98
N LEU A 184 -3.41 1.92 16.09
CA LEU A 184 -3.69 3.29 16.50
C LEU A 184 -4.91 3.38 17.43
N GLY A 185 -5.98 2.64 17.13
CA GLY A 185 -7.17 2.57 17.98
C GLY A 185 -6.83 2.05 19.38
N THR A 186 -6.14 0.92 19.46
CA THR A 186 -5.72 0.31 20.74
C THR A 186 -4.84 1.25 21.55
N LEU A 187 -3.86 1.92 20.94
CA LEU A 187 -2.98 2.85 21.67
C LEU A 187 -3.75 4.08 22.18
N ARG A 188 -4.71 4.59 21.41
CA ARG A 188 -5.57 5.70 21.87
C ARG A 188 -6.43 5.30 23.06
N GLU A 189 -7.04 4.12 23.03
CA GLU A 189 -7.83 3.60 24.15
C GLU A 189 -6.99 3.53 25.43
N LEU A 190 -5.78 2.96 25.37
CA LEU A 190 -4.86 2.90 26.50
C LEU A 190 -4.49 4.29 27.04
N LEU A 191 -4.25 5.25 26.15
CA LEU A 191 -3.94 6.63 26.54
C LEU A 191 -5.13 7.33 27.19
N HIS A 192 -6.33 7.18 26.64
CA HIS A 192 -7.55 7.76 27.21
C HIS A 192 -7.86 7.17 28.60
N GLU A 193 -7.71 5.86 28.78
CA GLU A 193 -7.85 5.23 30.09
C GLU A 193 -6.83 5.77 31.10
N SER A 194 -5.57 5.92 30.68
CA SER A 194 -4.52 6.48 31.52
C SER A 194 -4.80 7.93 31.91
N ALA A 195 -5.24 8.74 30.95
CA ALA A 195 -5.58 10.14 31.16
C ALA A 195 -6.78 10.28 32.11
N GLY A 196 -7.81 9.44 31.91
CA GLY A 196 -8.98 9.36 32.79
C GLY A 196 -8.62 8.99 34.24
N LYS A 197 -7.72 8.01 34.44
CA LYS A 197 -7.22 7.65 35.78
C LYS A 197 -6.43 8.78 36.45
N ALA A 198 -5.72 9.58 35.66
CA ALA A 198 -4.98 10.74 36.14
C ALA A 198 -5.85 11.99 36.33
N GLY A 199 -7.11 11.99 35.84
CA GLY A 199 -7.95 13.18 35.81
C GLY A 199 -7.45 14.27 34.85
N LEU A 200 -6.66 13.89 33.84
CA LEU A 200 -6.04 14.81 32.88
C LEU A 200 -6.58 14.59 31.46
N SER A 201 -6.36 15.58 30.58
CA SER A 201 -6.56 15.46 29.13
C SER A 201 -5.26 15.13 28.41
N LEU A 202 -5.33 14.49 27.24
CA LEU A 202 -4.18 14.19 26.38
C LEU A 202 -3.38 15.44 25.97
N THR A 203 -4.06 16.59 25.89
CA THR A 203 -3.47 17.88 25.50
C THR A 203 -2.72 18.57 26.64
N GLN A 204 -2.95 18.17 27.91
CA GLN A 204 -2.32 18.81 29.06
C GLN A 204 -0.85 18.42 29.18
N GLU A 205 0.00 19.42 29.40
CA GLU A 205 1.45 19.27 29.44
C GLU A 205 1.91 18.29 30.54
N GLU A 206 1.25 18.28 31.70
CA GLU A 206 1.51 17.34 32.79
C GLU A 206 1.35 15.87 32.36
N PHE A 207 0.27 15.57 31.62
CA PHE A 207 0.04 14.23 31.10
C PHE A 207 1.07 13.86 30.04
N ARG A 208 1.36 14.76 29.10
CA ARG A 208 2.34 14.53 28.02
C ARG A 208 3.74 14.23 28.57
N HIS A 209 4.15 14.91 29.64
CA HIS A 209 5.43 14.63 30.30
C HIS A 209 5.42 13.27 31.01
N GLY A 210 4.32 12.89 31.66
CA GLY A 210 4.21 11.62 32.39
C GLY A 210 4.05 10.39 31.50
N VAL A 211 3.43 10.52 30.33
CA VAL A 211 3.01 9.37 29.51
C VAL A 211 4.14 8.74 28.69
N SER A 212 5.31 9.39 28.61
CA SER A 212 6.47 8.86 27.87
C SER A 212 6.92 7.48 28.36
N GLY A 213 6.75 7.18 29.66
CA GLY A 213 7.01 5.84 30.23
C GLY A 213 6.09 4.79 29.62
N MET A 214 4.79 5.04 29.67
CA MET A 214 3.77 4.16 29.08
C MET A 214 3.98 3.95 27.58
N LEU A 215 4.31 5.01 26.83
CA LEU A 215 4.57 4.91 25.39
C LEU A 215 5.80 4.03 25.09
N ARG A 216 6.82 4.01 25.97
CA ARG A 216 7.94 3.07 25.85
C ARG A 216 7.51 1.64 26.14
N ASP A 217 6.65 1.43 27.13
CA ASP A 217 6.17 0.09 27.51
C ASP A 217 5.34 -0.57 26.38
N VAL A 218 4.66 0.21 25.54
CA VAL A 218 3.93 -0.29 24.37
C VAL A 218 4.77 -0.39 23.09
N ALA A 219 6.06 -0.05 23.12
CA ALA A 219 6.94 -0.16 21.95
C ALA A 219 6.94 -1.56 21.30
N PRO A 220 6.91 -2.69 22.06
CA PRO A 220 6.80 -4.03 21.48
C PRO A 220 5.56 -4.25 20.62
N MET A 221 4.43 -3.58 20.92
CA MET A 221 3.21 -3.70 20.11
C MET A 221 3.40 -3.13 18.70
N ILE A 222 4.18 -2.05 18.58
CA ILE A 222 4.52 -1.43 17.31
C ILE A 222 5.42 -2.37 16.48
N GLY A 223 6.45 -2.93 17.11
CA GLY A 223 7.32 -3.93 16.47
C GLY A 223 6.56 -5.17 16.01
N ALA A 224 5.67 -5.70 16.87
CA ALA A 224 4.85 -6.86 16.56
C ALA A 224 3.88 -6.61 15.41
N ALA A 225 3.25 -5.43 15.35
CA ALA A 225 2.41 -5.05 14.22
C ALA A 225 3.20 -5.08 12.91
N ARG A 226 4.44 -4.55 12.92
CA ARG A 226 5.28 -4.55 11.73
C ARG A 226 5.76 -5.95 11.34
N ALA A 227 6.21 -6.74 12.30
CA ALA A 227 6.60 -8.13 12.07
C ALA A 227 5.44 -8.93 11.44
N ALA A 228 4.22 -8.76 11.96
CA ALA A 228 3.02 -9.42 11.41
C ALA A 228 2.67 -8.98 9.99
N GLU A 229 3.00 -7.74 9.59
CA GLU A 229 2.85 -7.29 8.19
C GLU A 229 3.89 -7.94 7.28
N ILE A 230 5.16 -7.97 7.70
CA ILE A 230 6.24 -8.56 6.90
C ILE A 230 5.96 -10.05 6.69
N LEU A 231 5.66 -10.81 7.74
CA LEU A 231 5.31 -12.23 7.65
C LEU A 231 4.09 -12.45 6.73
N ALA A 232 3.04 -11.65 6.89
CA ALA A 232 1.85 -11.75 6.04
C ALA A 232 2.16 -11.43 4.56
N SER A 233 3.06 -10.49 4.29
CA SER A 233 3.44 -10.13 2.92
C SER A 233 4.25 -11.23 2.23
N ARG A 234 5.17 -11.90 2.94
CA ARG A 234 5.97 -13.01 2.41
C ARG A 234 5.14 -14.27 2.15
N ARG A 235 4.05 -14.43 2.91
CA ARG A 235 3.15 -15.57 2.84
C ARG A 235 1.90 -15.35 1.99
N ARG A 236 1.75 -14.15 1.40
CA ARG A 236 0.64 -13.88 0.48
C ARG A 236 0.80 -14.75 -0.76
N SER A 237 -0.12 -15.69 -0.96
CA SER A 237 -0.38 -16.21 -2.28
C SER A 237 -0.95 -15.08 -3.13
N LEU A 238 -0.56 -15.05 -4.42
CA LEU A 238 -1.24 -14.19 -5.38
C LEU A 238 -2.74 -14.50 -5.33
N PRO A 239 -3.63 -13.47 -5.30
CA PRO A 239 -5.06 -13.74 -5.32
C PRO A 239 -5.38 -14.59 -6.56
N GLN A 240 -6.20 -15.62 -6.40
CA GLN A 240 -6.71 -16.35 -7.56
C GLN A 240 -7.60 -15.39 -8.35
N LEU A 241 -7.11 -15.00 -9.53
CA LEU A 241 -7.88 -14.17 -10.43
C LEU A 241 -8.98 -15.02 -11.07
N VAL A 242 -10.23 -14.61 -10.90
CA VAL A 242 -11.40 -15.22 -11.55
C VAL A 242 -12.05 -14.23 -12.49
N ASN A 243 -12.57 -14.71 -13.62
CA ASN A 243 -13.35 -13.89 -14.54
C ASN A 243 -14.78 -13.65 -13.99
N ARG A 244 -15.57 -12.82 -14.69
CA ARG A 244 -16.98 -12.56 -14.37
C ARG A 244 -17.93 -13.75 -14.57
N ASP A 245 -17.43 -14.94 -14.87
CA ASP A 245 -18.21 -16.18 -14.84
C ASP A 245 -17.80 -17.10 -13.67
N GLY A 246 -16.84 -16.66 -12.85
CA GLY A 246 -16.28 -17.42 -11.72
C GLY A 246 -15.20 -18.43 -12.10
N ASP A 247 -14.75 -18.46 -13.36
CA ASP A 247 -13.66 -19.34 -13.79
C ASP A 247 -12.30 -18.69 -13.45
N PRO A 248 -11.28 -19.47 -13.03
CA PRO A 248 -9.90 -18.98 -12.98
C PRO A 248 -9.47 -18.39 -14.32
N ILE A 249 -8.77 -17.26 -14.29
CA ILE A 249 -8.25 -16.63 -15.50
C ILE A 249 -7.10 -17.49 -16.06
N GLU A 250 -7.27 -17.94 -17.30
CA GLU A 250 -6.24 -18.55 -18.14
C GLU A 250 -6.25 -17.85 -19.50
N PHE A 251 -5.10 -17.54 -20.07
CA PHE A 251 -5.02 -17.02 -21.42
C PHE A 251 -5.13 -18.20 -22.39
N VAL A 252 -6.29 -18.34 -23.03
CA VAL A 252 -6.56 -19.44 -23.95
C VAL A 252 -6.73 -18.89 -25.35
N GLU A 253 -5.90 -19.35 -26.27
CA GLU A 253 -5.98 -18.98 -27.69
C GLU A 253 -6.23 -20.21 -28.56
N ALA A 254 -7.22 -20.12 -29.46
CA ALA A 254 -7.38 -21.06 -30.55
C ALA A 254 -6.97 -20.38 -31.87
N ARG A 255 -5.98 -20.95 -32.54
CA ARG A 255 -5.39 -20.43 -33.76
C ARG A 255 -5.78 -21.31 -34.95
N TYR A 256 -6.56 -20.76 -35.86
CA TYR A 256 -7.06 -21.43 -37.04
C TYR A 256 -6.26 -21.03 -38.26
N ALA A 257 -5.76 -22.01 -39.02
CA ALA A 257 -5.17 -21.77 -40.32
C ALA A 257 -6.24 -21.31 -41.34
N LEU A 258 -5.92 -20.30 -42.15
CA LEU A 258 -6.83 -19.73 -43.14
C LEU A 258 -6.18 -19.69 -44.53
N ALA A 259 -6.90 -20.19 -45.53
CA ALA A 259 -6.50 -20.04 -46.92
C ALA A 259 -6.68 -18.57 -47.36
N ALA A 260 -5.69 -17.98 -48.04
CA ALA A 260 -5.74 -16.56 -48.44
C ALA A 260 -7.01 -16.17 -49.21
N LYS A 261 -7.54 -17.08 -50.04
CA LYS A 261 -8.80 -16.89 -50.79
C LYS A 261 -10.04 -16.71 -49.91
N ASN A 262 -10.03 -17.25 -48.68
CA ASN A 262 -11.17 -17.24 -47.76
C ASN A 262 -11.20 -15.97 -46.88
N ARG A 263 -10.16 -15.13 -46.93
CA ARG A 263 -9.98 -13.99 -46.01
C ARG A 263 -11.13 -12.98 -46.05
N ASN A 264 -11.54 -12.57 -47.24
CA ASN A 264 -12.61 -11.58 -47.40
C ASN A 264 -13.96 -12.15 -46.98
N GLU A 265 -14.21 -13.42 -47.28
CA GLU A 265 -15.43 -14.12 -46.87
C GLU A 265 -15.52 -14.25 -45.35
N VAL A 266 -14.44 -14.63 -44.67
CA VAL A 266 -14.39 -14.69 -43.20
C VAL A 266 -14.69 -13.31 -42.60
N ALA A 267 -14.04 -12.26 -43.10
CA ALA A 267 -14.28 -10.90 -42.59
C ALA A 267 -15.75 -10.48 -42.77
N ALA A 268 -16.35 -10.75 -43.94
CA ALA A 268 -17.74 -10.42 -44.23
C ALA A 268 -18.72 -11.18 -43.32
N ARG A 269 -18.47 -12.47 -43.05
CA ARG A 269 -19.33 -13.27 -42.16
C ARG A 269 -19.25 -12.82 -40.70
N LEU A 270 -18.07 -12.42 -40.23
CA LEU A 270 -17.90 -11.85 -38.89
C LEU A 270 -18.58 -10.49 -38.77
N ASP A 271 -18.45 -9.62 -39.79
CA ASP A 271 -19.14 -8.33 -39.84
C ASP A 271 -20.67 -8.44 -39.88
N ALA A 272 -21.20 -9.55 -40.41
CA ALA A 272 -22.63 -9.80 -40.48
C ALA A 272 -23.26 -10.29 -39.16
N GLN A 273 -22.45 -10.60 -38.13
CA GLN A 273 -22.99 -11.07 -36.84
C GLN A 273 -23.33 -9.91 -35.90
N PRO A 274 -24.57 -9.81 -35.40
CA PRO A 274 -24.98 -8.73 -34.49
C PRO A 274 -24.18 -8.67 -33.18
N ASP A 275 -23.73 -9.81 -32.66
CA ASP A 275 -23.04 -9.89 -31.38
C ASP A 275 -21.53 -9.61 -31.49
N LEU A 276 -20.99 -9.55 -32.72
CA LEU A 276 -19.57 -9.28 -32.98
C LEU A 276 -19.36 -7.82 -33.38
N HIS A 277 -18.65 -7.09 -32.54
CA HIS A 277 -18.38 -5.68 -32.77
C HIS A 277 -16.96 -5.51 -33.32
N ARG A 278 -16.85 -4.91 -34.51
CA ARG A 278 -15.54 -4.64 -35.11
C ARG A 278 -14.84 -3.50 -34.36
N VAL A 279 -13.71 -3.81 -33.74
CA VAL A 279 -12.91 -2.89 -32.91
C VAL A 279 -11.55 -2.54 -33.54
N GLY A 280 -11.14 -3.29 -34.56
CA GLY A 280 -9.86 -3.09 -35.25
C GLY A 280 -9.93 -3.38 -36.74
N THR A 281 -9.13 -2.66 -37.52
CA THR A 281 -9.07 -2.80 -38.99
C THR A 281 -7.74 -3.33 -39.50
N ARG A 282 -6.63 -3.18 -38.75
CA ARG A 282 -5.30 -3.72 -39.09
C ARG A 282 -4.52 -4.13 -37.81
N PRO A 283 -4.50 -5.42 -37.43
CA PRO A 283 -5.31 -6.51 -37.99
C PRO A 283 -6.81 -6.26 -37.78
N ALA A 284 -7.63 -6.92 -38.59
CA ALA A 284 -9.08 -6.88 -38.39
C ALA A 284 -9.41 -7.59 -37.08
N LYS A 285 -10.11 -6.93 -36.17
CA LYS A 285 -10.44 -7.45 -34.83
C LYS A 285 -11.90 -7.22 -34.51
N TRP A 286 -12.53 -8.24 -33.92
CA TRP A 286 -13.90 -8.21 -33.42
C TRP A 286 -13.93 -8.66 -31.96
N ASP A 287 -14.77 -8.03 -31.16
CA ASP A 287 -15.05 -8.44 -29.79
C ASP A 287 -16.49 -8.98 -29.71
N TRP A 288 -16.64 -10.16 -29.13
CA TRP A 288 -17.93 -10.80 -28.87
C TRP A 288 -18.46 -10.37 -27.51
N LEU A 289 -19.62 -9.73 -27.48
CA LEU A 289 -20.17 -9.12 -26.27
C LEU A 289 -21.27 -9.98 -25.65
N GLY A 290 -21.19 -10.18 -24.34
CA GLY A 290 -22.19 -10.88 -23.54
C GLY A 290 -23.04 -9.93 -22.70
N LYS A 291 -24.30 -10.29 -22.48
CA LYS A 291 -25.17 -9.64 -21.48
C LYS A 291 -24.85 -10.16 -20.08
N MET A 292 -25.01 -9.29 -19.07
CA MET A 292 -24.86 -9.64 -17.66
C MET A 292 -25.64 -10.92 -17.29
N ALA A 293 -24.98 -11.86 -16.62
CA ALA A 293 -25.68 -12.79 -15.75
C ALA A 293 -25.90 -12.09 -14.40
N ASP A 294 -27.15 -11.98 -13.97
CA ASP A 294 -27.50 -11.40 -12.68
C ASP A 294 -26.87 -12.20 -11.53
N LYS A 295 -26.19 -11.47 -10.65
CA LYS A 295 -25.58 -11.86 -9.36
C LYS A 295 -24.16 -12.43 -9.42
N PHE A 296 -23.22 -11.56 -9.05
CA PHE A 296 -21.94 -11.95 -8.46
C PHE A 296 -22.03 -11.84 -6.93
N PRO A 297 -21.97 -12.95 -6.16
CA PRO A 297 -21.68 -12.89 -4.74
C PRO A 297 -20.15 -12.87 -4.58
N GLY A 298 -19.60 -11.72 -4.18
CA GLY A 298 -18.20 -11.61 -3.78
C GLY A 298 -17.27 -10.86 -4.73
N ALA A 299 -17.71 -9.72 -5.27
CA ALA A 299 -16.76 -8.72 -5.79
C ALA A 299 -15.96 -8.15 -4.61
N ALA A 300 -14.92 -8.88 -4.19
CA ALA A 300 -13.87 -8.32 -3.38
C ALA A 300 -13.19 -7.23 -4.23
N THR A 301 -13.47 -5.98 -3.91
CA THR A 301 -12.67 -4.83 -4.34
C THR A 301 -11.28 -4.98 -3.75
N LEU A 302 -10.42 -5.73 -4.43
CA LEU A 302 -8.98 -5.66 -4.23
C LEU A 302 -8.45 -4.52 -5.09
N GLY A 303 -7.80 -3.56 -4.43
CA GLY A 303 -7.10 -2.47 -5.08
C GLY A 303 -6.08 -2.99 -6.08
N GLU A 304 -5.94 -2.25 -7.19
CA GLU A 304 -4.82 -2.30 -8.12
C GLU A 304 -4.29 -3.72 -8.42
N GLY A 305 -5.18 -4.56 -8.91
CA GLY A 305 -4.84 -5.77 -9.65
C GLY A 305 -5.69 -5.76 -10.90
N LEU A 306 -5.06 -5.83 -12.08
CA LEU A 306 -5.72 -5.86 -13.39
C LEU A 306 -6.98 -6.74 -13.37
N ALA A 307 -8.15 -6.13 -13.26
CA ALA A 307 -9.33 -6.69 -13.89
C ALA A 307 -9.05 -6.55 -15.39
N LEU A 308 -8.54 -7.62 -15.99
CA LEU A 308 -8.28 -7.69 -17.43
C LEU A 308 -9.61 -7.81 -18.22
N ASP A 309 -10.64 -7.09 -17.78
CA ASP A 309 -11.89 -6.96 -18.50
C ASP A 309 -11.69 -5.76 -19.44
N SER A 310 -11.42 -6.07 -20.72
CA SER A 310 -11.41 -5.06 -21.78
C SER A 310 -12.83 -4.52 -21.91
N HIS A 311 -13.10 -3.35 -21.35
CA HIS A 311 -14.35 -2.64 -21.62
C HIS A 311 -14.24 -1.95 -22.99
N LEU A 312 -15.25 -2.10 -23.83
CA LEU A 312 -15.50 -1.14 -24.91
C LEU A 312 -16.01 0.15 -24.26
N ASP A 313 -15.36 1.27 -24.59
CA ASP A 313 -15.66 2.65 -24.19
C ASP A 313 -16.90 2.83 -23.29
N GLY A 314 -16.69 2.90 -21.97
CA GLY A 314 -17.58 3.60 -21.05
C GLY A 314 -18.91 2.96 -20.68
N ASP A 315 -19.27 1.75 -21.13
CA ASP A 315 -20.48 1.05 -20.67
C ASP A 315 -20.14 -0.15 -19.75
N PRO A 316 -20.34 -0.03 -18.42
CA PRO A 316 -20.06 -1.09 -17.45
C PRO A 316 -20.98 -2.32 -17.59
N GLY A 317 -22.02 -2.26 -18.44
CA GLY A 317 -23.00 -3.34 -18.65
C GLY A 317 -22.61 -4.42 -19.66
N GLN A 318 -21.54 -4.24 -20.44
CA GLN A 318 -21.13 -5.20 -21.49
C GLN A 318 -19.77 -5.84 -21.16
N THR A 319 -19.72 -7.18 -21.24
CA THR A 319 -18.50 -7.97 -21.00
C THR A 319 -18.03 -8.58 -22.31
N VAL A 320 -16.75 -8.42 -22.65
CA VAL A 320 -16.13 -9.12 -23.77
C VAL A 320 -15.96 -10.60 -23.38
N LEU A 321 -16.68 -11.47 -24.08
CA LEU A 321 -16.61 -12.93 -23.89
C LEU A 321 -15.45 -13.54 -24.66
N ALA A 322 -15.16 -13.02 -25.85
CA ALA A 322 -14.04 -13.45 -26.68
C ALA A 322 -13.60 -12.33 -27.63
N SER A 323 -12.32 -12.35 -28.02
CA SER A 323 -11.79 -11.51 -29.10
C SER A 323 -11.38 -12.39 -30.28
N VAL A 324 -11.80 -12.00 -31.49
CA VAL A 324 -11.41 -12.65 -32.75
C VAL A 324 -10.51 -11.70 -33.52
N THR A 325 -9.31 -12.17 -33.89
CA THR A 325 -8.35 -11.40 -34.70
C THR A 325 -8.06 -12.13 -36.00
N LEU A 326 -8.20 -11.43 -37.12
CA LEU A 326 -7.83 -11.91 -38.45
C LEU A 326 -6.53 -11.23 -38.88
N SER A 327 -5.43 -12.00 -38.86
CA SER A 327 -4.10 -11.55 -39.25
C SER A 327 -3.51 -12.44 -40.33
N GLY A 328 -3.27 -11.88 -41.52
CA GLY A 328 -2.68 -12.61 -42.65
C GLY A 328 -3.49 -13.84 -43.05
N ARG A 329 -2.96 -15.03 -42.72
CA ARG A 329 -3.51 -16.36 -43.03
C ARG A 329 -3.96 -17.10 -41.77
N GLN A 330 -4.32 -16.37 -40.73
CA GLN A 330 -4.70 -16.93 -39.44
C GLN A 330 -5.89 -16.18 -38.85
N VAL A 331 -6.80 -16.94 -38.25
CA VAL A 331 -7.83 -16.42 -37.34
C VAL A 331 -7.46 -16.86 -35.94
N THR A 332 -7.33 -15.92 -35.02
CA THR A 332 -7.03 -16.20 -33.61
C THR A 332 -8.25 -15.83 -32.78
N LEU A 333 -8.77 -16.81 -32.04
CA LEU A 333 -9.78 -16.62 -31.01
C LEU A 333 -9.08 -16.59 -29.66
N SER A 334 -9.23 -15.50 -28.90
CA SER A 334 -8.63 -15.31 -27.59
C SER A 334 -9.70 -15.15 -26.53
N VAL A 335 -9.58 -15.91 -25.44
CA VAL A 335 -10.49 -15.90 -24.29
C VAL A 335 -9.70 -16.03 -22.98
N ASN A 336 -10.36 -15.73 -21.86
CA ASN A 336 -9.74 -15.78 -20.53
C ASN A 336 -10.15 -17.00 -19.69
N SER A 337 -10.79 -18.03 -20.29
CA SER A 337 -11.02 -19.35 -19.67
C SER A 337 -11.31 -20.44 -20.70
N ARG A 338 -11.00 -21.71 -20.40
CA ARG A 338 -11.35 -22.85 -21.27
C ARG A 338 -12.85 -22.97 -21.52
N ARG A 339 -13.66 -22.71 -20.49
CA ARG A 339 -15.13 -22.74 -20.61
C ARG A 339 -15.64 -21.68 -21.59
N ARG A 340 -15.02 -20.49 -21.63
CA ARG A 340 -15.32 -19.49 -22.66
C ARG A 340 -14.84 -19.91 -24.04
N LEU A 341 -13.72 -20.65 -24.13
CA LEU A 341 -13.25 -21.17 -25.42
C LEU A 341 -14.30 -22.09 -26.04
N GLU A 342 -14.81 -23.07 -25.29
CA GLU A 342 -15.82 -24.02 -25.78
C GLU A 342 -17.09 -23.30 -26.28
N LYS A 343 -17.57 -22.31 -25.51
CA LYS A 343 -18.70 -21.45 -25.93
C LYS A 343 -18.39 -20.68 -27.21
N ALA A 344 -17.21 -20.07 -27.28
CA ALA A 344 -16.82 -19.26 -28.43
C ALA A 344 -16.57 -20.10 -29.68
N ARG A 345 -16.06 -21.33 -29.56
CA ARG A 345 -15.92 -22.28 -30.67
C ARG A 345 -17.28 -22.74 -31.20
N THR A 346 -18.20 -23.05 -30.29
CA THR A 346 -19.58 -23.43 -30.66
C THR A 346 -20.30 -22.31 -31.43
N PHE A 347 -19.97 -21.06 -31.16
CA PHE A 347 -20.47 -19.90 -31.89
C PHE A 347 -19.73 -19.65 -33.22
N LEU A 348 -18.39 -19.69 -33.21
CA LEU A 348 -17.55 -19.26 -34.33
C LEU A 348 -17.38 -20.33 -35.43
N GLU A 349 -17.24 -21.60 -35.07
CA GLU A 349 -16.92 -22.68 -36.03
C GLU A 349 -18.05 -22.93 -37.04
N PRO A 350 -19.34 -22.99 -36.64
CA PRO A 350 -20.44 -23.13 -37.61
C PRO A 350 -20.54 -21.94 -38.58
N LEU A 351 -20.28 -20.72 -38.07
CA LEU A 351 -20.32 -19.50 -38.88
C LEU A 351 -19.28 -19.53 -40.01
N LEU A 352 -18.11 -20.09 -39.73
CA LEU A 352 -16.97 -20.13 -40.64
C LEU A 352 -16.72 -21.54 -41.20
N ALA A 353 -17.76 -22.39 -41.22
CA ALA A 353 -17.66 -23.76 -41.68
C ALA A 353 -17.10 -23.85 -43.11
N GLY A 354 -16.10 -24.72 -43.30
CA GLY A 354 -15.40 -24.91 -44.57
C GLY A 354 -14.37 -23.82 -44.93
N LEU A 355 -14.20 -22.78 -44.09
CA LEU A 355 -13.25 -21.69 -44.33
C LEU A 355 -11.98 -21.78 -43.48
N LEU A 356 -12.06 -22.44 -42.32
CA LEU A 356 -10.97 -22.60 -41.35
C LEU A 356 -10.36 -24.01 -41.42
N GLY A 357 -9.07 -24.13 -41.13
CA GLY A 357 -8.42 -25.42 -40.83
C GLY A 357 -8.60 -25.81 -39.36
N GLU A 358 -8.02 -26.95 -38.98
CA GLU A 358 -8.00 -27.41 -37.57
C GLU A 358 -7.33 -26.37 -36.65
N PRO A 359 -7.91 -26.09 -35.47
CA PRO A 359 -7.32 -25.14 -34.52
C PRO A 359 -6.15 -25.74 -33.76
N GLU A 360 -5.10 -24.95 -33.59
CA GLU A 360 -4.09 -25.15 -32.56
C GLU A 360 -4.52 -24.39 -31.29
N ILE A 361 -4.66 -25.10 -30.16
CA ILE A 361 -5.08 -24.51 -28.89
C ILE A 361 -3.87 -24.36 -27.97
N GLU A 362 -3.61 -23.13 -27.54
CA GLU A 362 -2.60 -22.81 -26.54
C GLU A 362 -3.29 -22.31 -25.27
N VAL A 363 -2.87 -22.84 -24.12
CA VAL A 363 -3.35 -22.41 -22.80
C VAL A 363 -2.15 -21.94 -22.01
N LYS A 364 -2.20 -20.72 -21.50
CA LYS A 364 -1.19 -20.14 -20.61
C LYS A 364 -1.80 -19.71 -19.29
N SER A 365 -1.15 -20.08 -18.19
CA SER A 365 -1.49 -19.54 -16.88
C SER A 365 -1.09 -18.07 -16.76
N VAL A 366 -1.68 -17.36 -15.79
CA VAL A 366 -1.29 -15.97 -15.46
C VAL A 366 0.19 -15.90 -15.06
N THR A 367 0.67 -16.89 -14.32
CA THR A 367 2.07 -16.96 -13.87
C THR A 367 3.06 -17.12 -15.02
N GLU A 368 2.76 -17.98 -16.00
CA GLU A 368 3.61 -18.17 -17.19
C GLU A 368 3.61 -16.90 -18.06
N ALA A 369 2.45 -16.28 -18.25
CA ALA A 369 2.35 -15.03 -19.01
C ALA A 369 3.13 -13.88 -18.36
N LEU A 370 3.10 -13.76 -17.02
CA LEU A 370 3.89 -12.76 -16.27
C LEU A 370 5.41 -13.03 -16.33
N ALA A 371 5.82 -14.30 -16.28
CA ALA A 371 7.21 -14.69 -16.43
C ALA A 371 7.75 -14.36 -17.83
N GLU A 372 7.02 -14.72 -18.89
CA GLU A 372 7.37 -14.40 -20.27
C GLU A 372 7.41 -12.88 -20.53
N ALA A 373 6.46 -12.13 -19.98
CA ALA A 373 6.43 -10.66 -20.10
C ALA A 373 7.62 -9.98 -19.40
N SER A 374 8.22 -10.63 -18.40
CA SER A 374 9.43 -10.14 -17.72
C SER A 374 10.70 -10.40 -18.54
N GLU A 375 10.68 -11.37 -19.46
CA GLU A 375 11.81 -11.76 -20.31
C GLU A 375 11.79 -11.12 -21.71
N GLN A 376 10.64 -10.60 -22.17
CA GLN A 376 10.52 -9.92 -23.47
C GLN A 376 10.66 -8.39 -23.35
N PRO A 377 11.36 -7.72 -24.29
CA PRO A 377 11.27 -6.26 -24.41
C PRO A 377 9.83 -5.88 -24.74
N ALA A 378 9.24 -4.98 -23.95
CA ALA A 378 7.86 -4.55 -24.11
C ALA A 378 7.58 -4.13 -25.56
N ALA A 379 6.61 -4.79 -26.21
CA ALA A 379 6.11 -4.36 -27.50
C ALA A 379 5.60 -2.91 -27.40
N PRO A 380 5.78 -2.07 -28.43
CA PRO A 380 5.30 -0.69 -28.39
C PRO A 380 3.78 -0.68 -28.35
N GLN A 381 3.22 -0.58 -27.14
CA GLN A 381 1.82 -0.27 -26.94
C GLN A 381 1.54 1.11 -27.56
N ARG A 382 0.35 1.28 -28.16
CA ARG A 382 -0.13 2.62 -28.54
C ARG A 382 -0.14 3.47 -27.27
N VAL A 383 0.87 4.30 -27.10
CA VAL A 383 0.97 5.25 -26.00
C VAL A 383 -0.12 6.28 -26.22
N VAL A 384 -1.27 6.09 -25.57
CA VAL A 384 -2.20 7.20 -25.36
C VAL A 384 -1.37 8.26 -24.62
N PRO A 385 -1.26 9.50 -25.13
CA PRO A 385 -0.52 10.52 -24.42
C PRO A 385 -1.09 10.66 -23.01
N LYS A 386 -0.23 10.63 -21.97
CA LYS A 386 -0.67 10.67 -20.56
C LYS A 386 -1.67 11.79 -20.25
N ARG A 387 -1.62 12.89 -21.01
CA ARG A 387 -2.57 14.01 -20.92
C ARG A 387 -4.01 13.64 -21.31
N VAL A 388 -4.18 12.79 -22.32
CA VAL A 388 -5.51 12.32 -22.77
C VAL A 388 -6.08 11.32 -21.78
N GLU A 389 -5.25 10.40 -21.28
CA GLU A 389 -5.60 9.47 -20.20
C GLU A 389 -6.02 10.22 -18.92
N GLN A 390 -5.24 11.23 -18.50
CA GLN A 390 -5.56 12.11 -17.38
C GLN A 390 -6.92 12.82 -17.53
N GLU A 391 -7.21 13.37 -18.71
CA GLU A 391 -8.45 14.12 -18.95
C GLU A 391 -9.68 13.21 -18.95
N VAL A 392 -9.59 12.02 -19.58
CA VAL A 392 -10.68 11.04 -19.59
C VAL A 392 -10.93 10.50 -18.17
N THR A 393 -9.88 10.07 -17.48
CA THR A 393 -9.98 9.59 -16.09
C THR A 393 -10.53 10.68 -15.17
N ARG A 394 -10.11 11.94 -15.34
CA ARG A 394 -10.64 13.07 -14.56
C ARG A 394 -12.14 13.26 -14.76
N ARG A 395 -12.63 13.30 -16.01
CA ARG A 395 -14.07 13.50 -16.29
C ARG A 395 -14.92 12.36 -15.74
N PHE A 396 -14.43 11.13 -15.89
CA PHE A 396 -15.07 9.96 -15.33
C PHE A 396 -15.15 10.04 -13.80
N LEU A 397 -14.02 10.29 -13.12
CA LEU A 397 -13.96 10.38 -11.66
C LEU A 397 -14.76 11.56 -11.11
N ASP A 398 -14.75 12.72 -11.79
CA ASP A 398 -15.60 13.87 -11.44
C ASP A 398 -17.10 13.49 -11.48
N THR A 399 -17.52 12.75 -12.50
CA THR A 399 -18.91 12.30 -12.62
C THR A 399 -19.24 11.27 -11.54
N HIS A 400 -18.35 10.31 -11.32
CA HIS A 400 -18.48 9.29 -10.30
C HIS A 400 -18.60 9.89 -8.89
N TYR A 401 -17.66 10.76 -8.50
CA TYR A 401 -17.64 11.35 -7.17
C TYR A 401 -18.76 12.36 -6.93
N ARG A 402 -19.29 13.02 -7.98
CA ARG A 402 -20.52 13.83 -7.84
C ARG A 402 -21.72 12.99 -7.46
N LYS A 403 -21.88 11.83 -8.08
CA LYS A 403 -22.94 10.87 -7.71
C LYS A 403 -22.72 10.31 -6.30
N TRP A 404 -21.47 9.96 -5.99
CA TRP A 404 -21.08 9.43 -4.68
C TRP A 404 -21.48 10.32 -3.50
N LEU A 405 -21.56 11.65 -3.69
CA LEU A 405 -22.03 12.59 -2.66
C LEU A 405 -23.45 12.32 -2.16
N ASP A 406 -24.27 11.65 -2.98
CA ASP A 406 -25.67 11.32 -2.69
C ASP A 406 -25.89 9.81 -2.48
N ASP A 407 -24.85 8.98 -2.64
CA ASP A 407 -24.90 7.54 -2.40
C ASP A 407 -24.77 7.22 -0.90
N LYS A 408 -25.48 6.19 -0.43
CA LYS A 408 -25.42 5.74 0.97
C LYS A 408 -24.15 4.90 1.18
N ILE A 409 -23.24 5.35 2.05
CA ILE A 409 -21.92 4.76 2.22
C ILE A 409 -21.87 3.93 3.52
N PRO A 410 -21.59 2.61 3.45
CA PRO A 410 -21.49 1.76 4.64
C PRO A 410 -20.48 2.27 5.67
N ALA A 411 -19.32 2.76 5.23
CA ALA A 411 -18.29 3.33 6.10
C ALA A 411 -18.73 4.59 6.87
N LEU A 412 -19.82 5.24 6.45
CA LEU A 412 -20.43 6.39 7.13
C LEU A 412 -21.69 5.98 7.92
N GLY A 413 -21.81 4.69 8.29
CA GLY A 413 -22.99 4.15 8.96
C GLY A 413 -24.23 4.16 8.06
N GLY A 414 -24.05 3.99 6.75
CA GLY A 414 -25.14 4.02 5.78
C GLY A 414 -25.65 5.42 5.46
N LYS A 415 -24.91 6.49 5.79
CA LYS A 415 -25.23 7.88 5.43
C LYS A 415 -24.59 8.28 4.11
N THR A 416 -25.13 9.32 3.49
CA THR A 416 -24.47 10.00 2.37
C THR A 416 -23.35 10.90 2.88
N PRO A 417 -22.31 11.20 2.07
CA PRO A 417 -21.29 12.19 2.43
C PRO A 417 -21.87 13.54 2.85
N ARG A 418 -22.94 14.02 2.19
CA ARG A 418 -23.61 15.29 2.54
C ARG A 418 -24.31 15.25 3.90
N GLU A 419 -24.94 14.13 4.24
CA GLU A 419 -25.53 13.93 5.57
C GLU A 419 -24.44 13.83 6.63
N ALA A 420 -23.40 13.03 6.39
CA ALA A 420 -22.30 12.81 7.33
C ALA A 420 -21.57 14.12 7.67
N ALA A 421 -21.38 15.03 6.70
CA ALA A 421 -20.75 16.33 6.93
C ALA A 421 -21.46 17.21 7.97
N ARG A 422 -22.78 17.02 8.15
CA ARG A 422 -23.61 17.84 9.06
C ARG A 422 -23.56 17.36 10.50
N GLU A 423 -23.20 16.11 10.74
CA GLU A 423 -23.14 15.53 12.08
C GLU A 423 -21.71 15.45 12.61
N PHE A 424 -21.51 15.63 13.92
CA PHE A 424 -20.17 15.60 14.51
C PHE A 424 -19.44 14.27 14.26
N GLY A 425 -20.02 13.14 14.67
CA GLY A 425 -19.41 11.82 14.46
C GLY A 425 -19.34 11.39 12.99
N GLY A 426 -20.35 11.79 12.19
CA GLY A 426 -20.32 11.56 10.74
C GLY A 426 -19.20 12.32 10.04
N ARG A 427 -18.89 13.53 10.52
CA ARG A 427 -17.83 14.38 9.96
C ARG A 427 -16.45 13.79 10.18
N GLU A 428 -16.18 13.21 11.34
CA GLU A 428 -14.90 12.53 11.59
C GLU A 428 -14.69 11.33 10.66
N GLN A 429 -15.73 10.51 10.47
CA GLN A 429 -15.70 9.38 9.54
C GLN A 429 -15.48 9.84 8.09
N LEU A 430 -16.17 10.92 7.70
CA LEU A 430 -16.04 11.51 6.37
C LEU A 430 -14.65 12.11 6.12
N VAL A 431 -14.06 12.79 7.12
CA VAL A 431 -12.69 13.31 7.05
C VAL A 431 -11.69 12.17 6.87
N ALA A 432 -11.83 11.07 7.62
CA ALA A 432 -10.97 9.90 7.47
C ALA A 432 -11.08 9.29 6.06
N LEU A 433 -12.31 9.17 5.54
CA LEU A 433 -12.56 8.62 4.21
C LEU A 433 -11.98 9.47 3.08
N LEU A 434 -12.08 10.80 3.17
CA LEU A 434 -11.50 11.71 2.19
C LEU A 434 -9.96 11.73 2.26
N LYS A 435 -9.37 11.58 3.45
CA LYS A 435 -7.91 11.41 3.60
C LYS A 435 -7.42 10.12 2.98
N ASP A 436 -8.13 9.00 3.20
CA ASP A 436 -7.80 7.71 2.58
C ASP A 436 -7.88 7.80 1.05
N LEU A 437 -8.88 8.51 0.49
CA LEU A 437 -8.98 8.78 -0.95
C LEU A 437 -7.79 9.60 -1.47
N GLU A 438 -7.47 10.73 -0.82
CA GLU A 438 -6.33 11.55 -1.25
C GLU A 438 -5.00 10.82 -1.11
N ASN A 439 -4.83 9.97 -0.09
CA ASN A 439 -3.65 9.13 0.06
C ASN A 439 -3.52 8.14 -1.12
N LEU A 440 -4.60 7.44 -1.46
CA LEU A 440 -4.64 6.50 -2.58
C LEU A 440 -4.26 7.19 -3.90
N GLU A 441 -4.85 8.35 -4.19
CA GLU A 441 -4.56 9.08 -5.43
C GLU A 441 -3.15 9.68 -5.44
N ALA A 442 -2.62 10.12 -4.29
CA ALA A 442 -1.24 10.57 -4.18
C ALA A 442 -0.24 9.43 -4.39
N ARG A 443 -0.57 8.19 -3.95
CA ARG A 443 0.22 6.99 -4.25
C ARG A 443 0.16 6.65 -5.73
N ARG A 444 -1.02 6.59 -6.32
CA ARG A 444 -1.19 6.33 -7.76
C ARG A 444 -0.44 7.34 -8.61
N ALA A 445 -0.49 8.62 -8.25
CA ALA A 445 0.28 9.68 -8.92
C ALA A 445 1.79 9.42 -8.85
N LYS A 446 2.28 8.89 -7.73
CA LYS A 446 3.69 8.56 -7.55
C LYS A 446 4.13 7.37 -8.40
N ASP A 447 3.29 6.35 -8.51
CA ASP A 447 3.63 5.09 -9.17
C ASP A 447 3.42 5.14 -10.69
N SER A 448 2.36 5.81 -11.15
CA SER A 448 1.98 5.90 -12.58
C SER A 448 2.27 7.26 -13.24
N GLY A 449 2.46 8.32 -12.43
CA GLY A 449 2.50 9.71 -12.88
C GLY A 449 1.13 10.33 -13.14
N VAL A 450 0.04 9.63 -12.83
CA VAL A 450 -1.35 10.07 -13.01
C VAL A 450 -2.10 9.92 -11.71
N GLY A 451 -2.73 10.98 -11.21
CA GLY A 451 -3.58 10.93 -10.03
C GLY A 451 -4.71 11.95 -10.10
N TYR A 452 -5.74 11.70 -9.31
CA TYR A 452 -6.94 12.52 -9.26
C TYR A 452 -6.90 13.54 -8.12
N ASP A 453 -7.30 14.80 -8.41
CA ASP A 453 -7.38 15.86 -7.41
C ASP A 453 -8.77 15.90 -6.77
N ALA A 454 -8.91 15.21 -5.64
CA ALA A 454 -10.15 15.12 -4.87
C ALA A 454 -10.44 16.35 -3.98
N ARG A 455 -9.61 17.40 -4.00
CA ARG A 455 -9.75 18.56 -3.07
C ARG A 455 -11.08 19.29 -3.18
N TRP A 456 -11.73 19.24 -4.33
CA TRP A 456 -13.04 19.88 -4.52
C TRP A 456 -14.14 19.23 -3.68
N LEU A 457 -14.03 17.95 -3.31
CA LEU A 457 -14.99 17.27 -2.44
C LEU A 457 -15.07 17.94 -1.07
N TRP A 458 -13.93 18.31 -0.51
CA TRP A 458 -13.87 19.01 0.78
C TRP A 458 -14.59 20.36 0.75
N ARG A 459 -14.45 21.09 -0.36
CA ARG A 459 -15.12 22.38 -0.59
C ARG A 459 -16.63 22.21 -0.76
N GLU A 460 -17.02 21.26 -1.59
CA GLU A 460 -18.43 20.92 -1.85
C GLU A 460 -19.17 20.46 -0.58
N LEU A 461 -18.46 19.77 0.32
CA LEU A 461 -18.98 19.29 1.59
C LEU A 461 -18.89 20.33 2.72
N GLY A 462 -18.26 21.50 2.48
CA GLY A 462 -18.12 22.57 3.48
C GLY A 462 -17.16 22.27 4.63
N ILE A 463 -16.28 21.27 4.47
CA ILE A 463 -15.37 20.77 5.52
C ILE A 463 -13.89 20.97 5.19
N GLU A 464 -13.55 21.85 4.24
CA GLU A 464 -12.17 22.15 3.83
C GLU A 464 -11.28 22.59 5.00
N HIS A 465 -11.83 23.30 5.99
CA HIS A 465 -11.11 23.70 7.21
C HIS A 465 -10.64 22.51 8.07
N LEU A 466 -11.17 21.31 7.84
CA LEU A 466 -10.76 20.06 8.50
C LEU A 466 -9.73 19.27 7.69
N ARG A 467 -9.39 19.72 6.48
CA ARG A 467 -8.33 19.14 5.63
C ARG A 467 -6.95 19.55 6.16
N ARG A 468 -6.63 19.09 7.35
CA ARG A 468 -5.39 19.40 8.06
C ARG A 468 -4.78 18.17 8.66
#